data_AF-A0A376KLT2-F1
#
_entry.id   AF-A0A376KLT2-F1
#
_cell.length_a   1.000
_cell.length_b   1.000
_cell.length_c   1.000
_cell.angle_alpha   90.00
_cell.angle_beta   90.00
_cell.angle_gamma   90.00
#
_symmetry.space_group_name_H-M   'P 1'
#
loop_
_entity.id
_entity.type
_entity.pdbx_description
1 polymer ?
#
loop_
_entity_poly.entity_id
_entity_poly.type
_entity_poly.pdbx_seq_one_letter_code
_entity_poly.pdbx_strand_id
1 'polypeptide(L)'
;MTQLAIGKPAPLGAHYDGQGVNFTLFSAHAERVELCVFDANGQEHRYDLPGHSGDIWHGYLPDARPGLRYGYRVHGPWQPAEGASL
;
A
#
# COMPACT_ATOMS: atom_id res chain seq x y z
N MET A 1 -10.33 -13.88 -0.49
CA MET A 1 -9.24 -12.90 -0.39
C MET A 1 -9.56 -11.79 -1.36
N THR A 2 -9.85 -10.60 -0.87
CA THR A 2 -10.13 -9.45 -1.72
C THR A 2 -8.79 -8.91 -2.21
N GLN A 3 -8.62 -8.77 -3.53
CA GLN A 3 -7.35 -8.40 -4.14
C GLN A 3 -7.44 -6.99 -4.73
N LEU A 4 -6.37 -6.20 -4.63
CA LEU A 4 -6.29 -4.91 -5.30
C LEU A 4 -6.07 -5.10 -6.79
N ALA A 5 -6.56 -4.17 -7.60
CA ALA A 5 -6.09 -4.03 -8.96
C ALA A 5 -4.65 -3.47 -8.95
N ILE A 6 -3.92 -3.63 -10.06
CA ILE A 6 -2.51 -3.26 -10.13
C ILE A 6 -2.26 -1.77 -9.83
N GLY A 7 -3.18 -0.89 -10.21
CA GLY A 7 -3.02 0.55 -10.04
C GLY A 7 -1.89 1.12 -10.92
N LYS A 8 -1.37 2.27 -10.52
CA LYS A 8 -0.29 3.00 -11.22
C LYS A 8 0.76 3.46 -10.22
N PRO A 9 2.04 3.57 -10.63
CA PRO A 9 3.12 4.06 -9.76
C PRO A 9 3.05 5.57 -9.49
N ALA A 10 2.07 6.27 -10.05
CA ALA A 10 1.87 7.71 -9.87
C ALA A 10 0.37 8.07 -9.86
N PRO A 11 -0.01 9.17 -9.19
CA PRO A 11 0.84 10.02 -8.35
C PRO A 11 1.22 9.34 -7.01
N LEU A 12 2.19 9.92 -6.30
CA LEU A 12 2.63 9.41 -5.01
C LEU A 12 1.56 9.58 -3.91
N GLY A 13 1.51 8.64 -2.96
CA GLY A 13 0.54 8.59 -1.88
C GLY A 13 -0.79 7.96 -2.30
N ALA A 14 -1.87 8.36 -1.62
CA ALA A 14 -3.24 7.94 -1.90
C ALA A 14 -3.95 8.98 -2.77
N HIS A 15 -4.41 8.58 -3.95
CA HIS A 15 -5.06 9.46 -4.91
C HIS A 15 -6.44 8.94 -5.31
N TYR A 16 -7.47 9.73 -5.01
CA TYR A 16 -8.85 9.44 -5.38
C TYR A 16 -9.17 9.98 -6.78
N ASP A 17 -9.65 9.12 -7.67
CA ASP A 17 -9.94 9.47 -9.08
C ASP A 17 -11.43 9.61 -9.40
N GLY A 18 -12.30 9.47 -8.39
CA GLY A 18 -13.75 9.46 -8.55
C GLY A 18 -14.40 8.08 -8.53
N GLN A 19 -13.62 7.02 -8.76
CA GLN A 19 -14.09 5.62 -8.77
C GLN A 19 -13.44 4.78 -7.66
N GLY A 20 -12.29 5.22 -7.16
CA GLY A 20 -11.55 4.52 -6.12
C GLY A 20 -10.27 5.26 -5.78
N VAL A 21 -9.38 4.59 -5.05
CA VAL A 21 -8.12 5.18 -4.59
C VAL A 21 -6.94 4.36 -5.12
N ASN A 22 -6.05 5.03 -5.84
CA ASN A 22 -4.72 4.52 -6.17
C ASN A 22 -3.77 4.79 -5.00
N PHE A 23 -3.17 3.74 -4.47
CA PHE A 23 -2.19 3.79 -3.40
C PHE A 23 -0.81 3.54 -3.97
N THR A 24 0.16 4.33 -3.52
CA THR A 24 1.57 4.12 -3.81
C THR A 24 2.43 4.31 -2.56
N LEU A 25 3.55 3.58 -2.52
CA LEU A 25 4.55 3.67 -1.47
C LEU A 25 5.94 3.50 -2.08
N PHE A 26 6.85 4.42 -1.80
CA PHE A 26 8.27 4.23 -2.11
C PHE A 26 8.91 3.31 -1.07
N SER A 27 9.53 2.22 -1.52
CA SER A 27 10.41 1.40 -0.70
C SER A 27 11.33 0.55 -1.58
N ALA A 28 12.61 0.92 -1.64
CA ALA A 28 13.63 0.26 -2.46
C ALA A 28 14.06 -1.11 -1.93
N HIS A 29 13.78 -1.41 -0.66
CA HIS A 29 14.27 -2.62 0.03
C HIS A 29 13.14 -3.50 0.58
N ALA A 30 11.88 -3.14 0.34
CA ALA A 30 10.76 -3.99 0.71
C ALA A 30 10.77 -5.27 -0.14
N GLU A 31 10.46 -6.40 0.49
CA GLU A 31 10.17 -7.67 -0.17
C GLU A 31 8.66 -7.84 -0.40
N ARG A 32 7.84 -7.18 0.42
CA ARG A 32 6.37 -7.18 0.31
C ARG A 32 5.79 -5.96 1.01
N VAL A 33 4.78 -5.34 0.41
CA VAL A 33 4.03 -4.24 1.03
C VAL A 33 2.55 -4.61 1.11
N GLU A 34 1.97 -4.47 2.30
CA GLU A 34 0.54 -4.59 2.54
C GLU A 34 -0.07 -3.21 2.78
N LEU A 35 -1.18 -2.92 2.11
CA LEU A 35 -2.11 -1.86 2.46
C LEU A 35 -3.04 -2.37 3.57
N CYS A 36 -3.04 -1.68 4.71
CA CYS A 36 -3.98 -1.91 5.82
C CYS A 36 -5.06 -0.84 5.77
N VAL A 37 -6.32 -1.23 5.61
CA VAL A 37 -7.49 -0.35 5.60
C VAL A 37 -8.34 -0.59 6.83
N PHE A 38 -8.85 0.46 7.45
CA PHE A 38 -9.66 0.37 8.67
C PHE A 38 -11.09 0.82 8.39
N ASP A 39 -12.06 -0.03 8.73
CA ASP A 39 -13.47 0.32 8.63
C ASP A 39 -13.91 1.29 9.76
N ALA A 40 -15.21 1.60 9.81
CA ALA A 40 -15.77 2.50 10.83
C ALA A 40 -15.64 1.95 12.26
N ASN A 41 -15.67 0.63 12.42
CA ASN A 41 -15.53 -0.06 13.70
C ASN A 41 -14.05 -0.24 14.11
N GLY A 42 -13.11 0.13 13.23
CA GLY A 42 -11.67 -0.03 13.43
C GLY A 42 -11.17 -1.43 13.05
N GLN A 43 -11.97 -2.25 12.37
CA GLN A 43 -11.54 -3.54 11.86
C GLN A 43 -10.54 -3.35 10.71
N GLU A 44 -9.39 -4.02 10.82
CA GLU A 44 -8.33 -3.99 9.81
C GLU A 44 -8.62 -5.00 8.69
N HIS A 45 -8.56 -4.52 7.45
CA HIS A 45 -8.49 -5.30 6.22
C HIS A 45 -7.14 -5.11 5.56
N ARG A 46 -6.51 -6.22 5.14
CA ARG A 46 -5.15 -6.23 4.61
C ARG A 46 -5.14 -6.68 3.17
N TYR A 47 -4.39 -5.96 2.36
CA TYR A 47 -4.28 -6.21 0.94
C TYR A 47 -2.82 -6.13 0.51
N ASP A 48 -2.32 -7.11 -0.22
CA ASP A 48 -1.01 -6.97 -0.87
C ASP A 48 -1.06 -5.88 -1.94
N LEU A 49 -0.03 -5.04 -2.00
CA LEU A 49 0.21 -4.17 -3.14
C LEU A 49 0.78 -5.03 -4.28
N PRO A 50 0.03 -5.23 -5.37
CA PRO A 50 0.43 -6.17 -6.44
C PRO A 50 1.40 -5.56 -7.45
N GLY A 51 1.52 -4.22 -7.51
CA GLY A 51 2.37 -3.52 -8.46
C GLY A 51 3.69 -3.09 -7.84
N HIS A 52 4.79 -3.24 -8.58
CA HIS A 52 6.11 -2.75 -8.22
C HIS A 52 6.82 -2.24 -9.48
N SER A 53 7.01 -0.92 -9.56
CA SER A 53 7.64 -0.25 -10.71
C SER A 53 8.79 0.62 -10.21
N GLY A 54 10.03 0.25 -10.52
CA GLY A 54 11.19 0.85 -9.86
C GLY A 54 11.14 0.55 -8.37
N ASP A 55 11.24 1.56 -7.52
CA ASP A 55 11.12 1.44 -6.07
C ASP A 55 9.71 1.79 -5.55
N ILE A 56 8.72 1.90 -6.46
CA ILE A 56 7.34 2.28 -6.12
C ILE A 56 6.45 1.05 -6.11
N TRP A 57 5.93 0.72 -4.93
CA TRP A 57 4.85 -0.23 -4.74
C TRP A 57 3.52 0.45 -4.99
N HIS A 58 2.60 -0.23 -5.65
CA HIS A 58 1.30 0.36 -5.99
C HIS A 58 0.16 -0.66 -6.09
N GLY A 59 -1.05 -0.16 -5.86
CA GLY A 59 -2.29 -0.92 -5.94
C GLY A 59 -3.50 0.00 -5.97
N TYR A 60 -4.62 -0.49 -6.49
CA TYR A 60 -5.85 0.28 -6.61
C TYR A 60 -7.01 -0.43 -5.92
N LEU A 61 -7.69 0.30 -5.03
CA LEU A 61 -8.88 -0.15 -4.33
C LEU A 61 -10.12 0.51 -4.94
N PRO A 62 -10.95 -0.25 -5.69
CA PRO A 62 -12.24 0.24 -6.16
C PRO A 62 -13.13 0.66 -5.00
N ASP A 63 -14.01 1.62 -5.23
CA ASP A 63 -15.04 2.10 -4.31
C ASP A 63 -14.52 2.74 -3.00
N ALA A 64 -13.20 2.77 -2.79
CA ALA A 64 -12.58 3.55 -1.73
C ALA A 64 -12.89 5.04 -1.91
N ARG A 65 -13.21 5.72 -0.81
CA ARG A 65 -13.59 7.14 -0.81
C ARG A 65 -12.68 7.96 0.11
N PRO A 66 -12.58 9.29 -0.11
CA PRO A 66 -11.94 10.19 0.84
C PRO A 66 -12.48 10.01 2.26
N GLY A 67 -11.59 10.04 3.25
CA GLY A 67 -11.90 9.74 4.66
C GLY A 67 -11.63 8.28 5.07
N LEU A 68 -11.28 7.40 4.12
CA LEU A 68 -10.81 6.05 4.42
C LEU A 68 -9.51 6.10 5.23
N ARG A 69 -9.49 5.42 6.37
CA ARG A 69 -8.31 5.30 7.22
C ARG A 69 -7.46 4.14 6.72
N TYR A 70 -6.16 4.37 6.55
CA TYR A 70 -5.24 3.35 6.08
C TYR A 70 -3.82 3.53 6.65
N GLY A 71 -3.02 2.49 6.50
CA GLY A 71 -1.59 2.48 6.75
C GLY A 71 -0.89 1.42 5.89
N TYR A 72 0.42 1.29 6.04
CA TYR A 72 1.21 0.28 5.33
C TYR A 72 1.95 -0.63 6.32
N ARG A 73 2.04 -1.92 5.98
CA ARG A 73 3.03 -2.82 6.56
C ARG A 73 4.04 -3.17 5.49
N VAL A 74 5.29 -2.80 5.78
CA VAL A 74 6.42 -3.08 4.90
C VAL A 74 7.17 -4.26 5.49
N HIS A 75 7.34 -5.29 4.68
CA HIS A 75 8.11 -6.48 5.01
C HIS A 75 9.42 -6.42 4.25
N GLY A 76 10.50 -6.80 4.91
CA GLY A 76 11.83 -6.89 4.33
C GLY A 76 12.82 -7.41 5.37
N PRO A 77 14.09 -7.56 5.00
CA PRO A 77 15.10 -8.15 5.87
C PRO A 77 15.32 -7.28 7.13
N TRP A 78 15.23 -7.91 8.30
CA TRP A 78 15.56 -7.27 9.58
C TRP A 78 17.03 -7.51 9.93
N GLN A 79 17.90 -6.55 9.61
CA GLN A 79 19.35 -6.64 9.88
C GLN A 79 19.87 -5.35 10.56
N PRO A 80 19.43 -5.06 11.79
CA PRO A 80 19.79 -3.82 12.49
C PRO A 80 21.30 -3.68 12.77
N ALA A 81 22.04 -4.79 12.83
CA ALA A 81 23.49 -4.80 13.02
C ALA A 81 24.28 -4.25 11.82
N GLU A 82 23.68 -4.25 10.62
CA GLU A 82 24.30 -3.75 9.38
C GLU A 82 23.74 -2.36 8.97
N GLY A 83 22.96 -1.73 9.85
CA GLY A 83 22.31 -0.45 9.58
C GLY A 83 21.05 -0.55 8.72
N ALA A 84 20.64 -1.76 8.33
CA ALA A 84 19.39 -1.98 7.62
C ALA A 84 18.22 -1.86 8.60
N SER A 85 17.50 -0.74 8.48
CA SER A 85 16.19 -0.51 9.10
C SER A 85 15.20 -0.31 7.94
N LEU A 86 14.01 -0.92 8.03
CA LEU A 86 12.93 -0.78 7.04
C LEU A 86 12.53 0.68 6.81
#